data_AF-A0A0H3AF94-F1
#
_entry.id   AF-A0A0H3AF94-F1
#
_cell.length_a   1.000
_cell.length_b   1.000
_cell.length_c   1.000
_cell.angle_alpha   90.00
_cell.angle_beta   90.00
_cell.angle_gamma   90.00
#
_symmetry.space_group_name_H-M   'P 1'
#
loop_
_entity.id
_entity.type
_entity.pdbx_description
1 polymer ?
#
loop_
_entity_poly.entity_id
_entity_poly.type
_entity_poly.pdbx_seq_one_letter_code
_entity_poly.pdbx_strand_id
1 'polypeptide(L)'
;MSIIKYDETTNTFSVYGQTFTADYFNHVEVPSLLNLGWSLKLVNDALKDTPLANHRDNRLVNHRRELAEIAEREAKEAAERKRIALLRDPEHQAKLKRQREAFAAKSRAHAAALKSGRPVYTNSPHQDPIPSIKW
;
A
#
# COMPACT_ATOMS: atom_id res chain seq x y z
N MET A 1 3.47 -24.71 20.67
CA MET A 1 2.39 -25.09 21.61
C MET A 1 2.06 -23.85 22.42
N SER A 2 0.90 -23.22 22.18
CA SER A 2 0.54 -21.98 22.87
C SER A 2 0.18 -22.25 24.33
N ILE A 3 0.70 -21.44 25.25
CA ILE A 3 0.45 -21.53 26.69
C ILE A 3 -0.99 -21.12 27.03
N ILE A 4 -1.51 -20.18 26.26
CA ILE A 4 -2.88 -19.69 26.32
C ILE A 4 -3.61 -20.27 25.10
N LYS A 5 -4.70 -20.99 25.32
CA LYS A 5 -5.54 -21.55 24.26
C LYS A 5 -6.95 -21.02 24.42
N TYR A 6 -7.63 -20.81 23.30
CA TYR A 6 -9.03 -20.43 23.27
C TYR A 6 -9.86 -21.61 22.78
N ASP A 7 -10.93 -21.94 23.50
CA ASP A 7 -11.95 -22.88 23.07
C ASP A 7 -13.20 -22.10 22.63
N GLU A 8 -13.44 -22.10 21.32
CA GLU A 8 -14.56 -21.42 20.70
C GLU A 8 -15.90 -22.04 21.08
N THR A 9 -15.93 -23.35 21.39
CA THR A 9 -17.19 -24.06 21.69
C THR A 9 -17.78 -23.65 23.04
N THR A 10 -16.90 -23.41 24.02
CA THR A 10 -17.29 -23.03 25.39
C THR A 10 -17.05 -21.54 25.67
N ASN A 11 -16.46 -20.82 24.71
CA ASN A 11 -16.01 -19.43 24.86
C ASN A 11 -15.12 -19.24 26.11
N THR A 12 -14.15 -20.15 26.28
CA THR A 12 -13.24 -20.16 27.43
C THR A 12 -11.79 -20.06 26.99
N PHE A 13 -10.95 -19.53 27.88
CA PHE A 13 -9.51 -19.49 27.71
C PHE A 13 -8.88 -20.46 28.69
N SER A 14 -7.97 -21.30 28.21
CA SER A 14 -7.13 -22.15 29.06
C SER A 14 -5.72 -21.61 29.16
N VAL A 15 -5.21 -21.36 30.36
CA VAL A 15 -3.81 -20.99 30.63
C VAL A 15 -3.18 -22.06 31.52
N TYR A 16 -2.11 -22.70 31.05
CA TYR A 16 -1.47 -23.83 31.76
C TYR A 16 -2.45 -24.94 32.21
N GLY A 17 -3.54 -25.15 31.47
CA GLY A 17 -4.55 -26.16 31.79
C GLY A 17 -5.63 -25.73 32.78
N GLN A 18 -5.55 -24.52 33.36
CA GLN A 18 -6.69 -23.91 34.04
C GLN A 18 -7.58 -23.18 33.05
N THR A 19 -8.90 -23.35 33.19
CA THR A 19 -9.88 -22.81 32.26
C THR A 19 -10.61 -21.63 32.90
N PHE A 20 -10.72 -20.54 32.16
CA PHE A 20 -11.36 -19.29 32.57
C PHE A 20 -12.43 -18.90 31.55
N THR A 21 -13.50 -18.25 32.00
CA THR A 21 -14.47 -17.64 31.08
C THR A 21 -13.81 -16.48 30.33
N ALA A 22 -14.26 -16.20 29.11
CA ALA A 22 -13.75 -15.08 28.32
C ALA A 22 -13.82 -13.73 29.07
N ASP A 23 -14.90 -13.48 29.81
CA ASP A 23 -15.08 -12.24 30.58
C ASP A 23 -14.05 -12.12 31.71
N TYR A 24 -13.86 -13.19 32.49
CA TYR A 24 -12.85 -13.19 33.56
C TYR A 24 -11.45 -13.04 32.98
N PHE A 25 -11.18 -13.74 31.87
CA PHE A 25 -9.89 -13.69 31.22
C PHE A 25 -9.55 -12.27 30.72
N ASN A 26 -10.53 -11.61 30.08
CA ASN A 26 -10.43 -10.25 29.59
C ASN A 26 -10.20 -9.22 30.72
N HIS A 27 -11.00 -9.29 31.79
CA HIS A 27 -10.99 -8.24 32.82
C HIS A 27 -9.95 -8.44 33.91
N VAL A 28 -9.53 -9.68 34.18
CA VAL A 28 -8.68 -10.01 35.34
C VAL A 28 -7.36 -10.62 34.88
N GLU A 29 -7.39 -11.68 34.09
CA GLU A 29 -6.17 -12.42 33.75
C GLU A 29 -5.25 -11.65 32.82
N VAL A 30 -5.76 -11.06 31.73
CA VAL A 30 -4.91 -10.31 30.79
C VAL A 30 -4.17 -9.17 31.50
N PRO A 31 -4.82 -8.30 32.29
CA PRO A 31 -4.11 -7.29 33.08
C PRO A 31 -3.10 -7.90 34.06
N SER A 32 -3.45 -9.01 34.72
CA SER A 32 -2.58 -9.69 35.69
C SER A 32 -1.31 -10.23 35.04
N LEU A 33 -1.44 -10.93 33.90
CA LEU A 33 -0.30 -11.45 33.13
C LEU A 33 0.65 -10.32 32.72
N LEU A 34 0.10 -9.21 32.23
CA LEU A 34 0.89 -8.05 31.84
C LEU A 34 1.57 -7.36 33.04
N ASN A 35 0.91 -7.31 34.20
CA ASN A 35 1.48 -6.77 35.43
C ASN A 35 2.59 -7.66 36.00
N LEU A 36 2.51 -8.97 35.78
CA LEU A 36 3.56 -9.94 36.11
C LEU A 36 4.75 -9.91 35.13
N GLY A 37 4.76 -8.97 34.18
CA GLY A 37 5.87 -8.79 33.24
C GLY A 37 5.88 -9.80 32.09
N TRP A 38 4.75 -10.43 31.77
CA TRP A 38 4.68 -11.30 30.61
C TRP A 38 4.92 -10.51 29.31
N SER A 39 5.54 -11.18 28.33
CA SER A 39 5.84 -10.59 27.04
C SER A 39 4.55 -10.14 26.32
N LEU A 40 4.52 -8.87 25.90
CA LEU A 40 3.42 -8.31 25.09
C LEU A 40 3.20 -9.09 23.81
N LYS A 41 4.28 -9.53 23.17
CA LYS A 41 4.20 -10.36 21.97
C LYS A 41 3.50 -11.68 22.25
N LEU A 42 3.88 -12.37 23.32
CA LEU A 42 3.30 -13.66 23.68
C LEU A 42 1.81 -13.55 23.98
N VAL A 43 1.41 -12.53 24.75
CA VAL A 43 0.00 -12.28 25.06
C VAL A 43 -0.76 -11.87 23.80
N ASN A 44 -0.22 -10.97 22.98
CA ASN A 44 -0.87 -10.52 21.75
C ASN A 44 -1.03 -11.66 20.73
N ASP A 45 -0.01 -12.49 20.52
CA ASP A 45 -0.05 -13.64 19.62
C ASP A 45 -1.08 -14.67 20.08
N ALA A 46 -1.21 -14.89 21.39
CA ALA A 46 -2.24 -15.77 21.94
C ALA A 46 -3.67 -15.25 21.75
N LEU A 47 -3.86 -13.92 21.79
CA LEU A 47 -5.17 -13.29 21.63
C LEU A 47 -5.56 -13.08 20.17
N LYS A 48 -4.60 -13.11 19.24
CA LYS A 48 -4.76 -12.69 17.84
C LYS A 48 -5.93 -13.34 17.11
N ASP A 49 -6.14 -14.63 17.31
CA ASP A 49 -7.17 -15.42 16.63
C ASP A 49 -8.41 -15.65 17.50
N THR A 50 -8.65 -14.76 18.47
CA THR A 50 -9.73 -14.86 19.46
C THR A 50 -10.60 -13.60 19.46
N PRO A 51 -11.79 -13.61 20.09
CA PRO A 51 -12.62 -12.42 20.23
C PRO A 51 -11.91 -11.25 20.95
N LEU A 52 -10.84 -11.54 21.69
CA LEU A 52 -10.03 -10.58 22.45
C LEU A 52 -8.82 -10.06 21.67
N ALA A 53 -8.71 -10.31 20.36
CA ALA A 53 -7.62 -9.81 19.52
C ALA A 53 -7.41 -8.28 19.65
N ASN A 54 -8.50 -7.55 19.85
CA ASN A 54 -8.53 -6.09 20.02
C ASN A 54 -8.65 -5.66 21.50
N HIS A 55 -8.02 -6.40 22.42
CA HIS A 55 -8.02 -6.09 23.86
C HIS A 55 -7.64 -4.62 24.12
N ARG A 56 -8.35 -3.97 25.05
CA ARG A 56 -8.27 -2.51 25.29
C ARG A 56 -7.09 -2.05 26.15
N ASP A 57 -6.33 -2.97 26.75
CA ASP A 57 -5.13 -2.61 27.52
C ASP A 57 -4.14 -1.81 26.65
N ASN A 58 -3.75 -0.63 27.13
CA ASN A 58 -2.92 0.32 26.39
C ASN A 58 -1.58 -0.27 25.95
N ARG A 59 -1.00 -1.20 26.72
CA ARG A 59 0.28 -1.83 26.38
C ARG A 59 0.14 -2.70 25.13
N LEU A 60 -0.94 -3.47 25.04
CA LEU A 60 -1.26 -4.29 23.86
C LEU A 60 -1.66 -3.41 22.67
N VAL A 61 -2.43 -2.34 22.92
CA VAL A 61 -2.80 -1.36 21.87
C VAL A 61 -1.55 -0.73 21.25
N ASN A 62 -0.61 -0.26 22.06
CA ASN A 62 0.64 0.34 21.59
C ASN A 62 1.48 -0.68 20.83
N HIS A 63 1.61 -1.91 21.36
CA HIS A 63 2.34 -2.97 20.67
C HIS A 63 1.76 -3.29 19.28
N ARG A 64 0.42 -3.34 19.14
CA ARG A 64 -0.22 -3.53 17.83
C ARG A 64 0.02 -2.36 16.87
N ARG A 65 0.08 -1.13 17.38
CA ARG A 65 0.44 0.05 16.57
C ARG A 65 1.87 -0.04 16.04
N GLU A 66 2.81 -0.42 16.89
CA GLU A 66 4.21 -0.62 16.49
C GLU A 66 4.32 -1.70 15.41
N LEU A 67 3.63 -2.84 15.58
CA LEU A 67 3.60 -3.90 14.57
C LEU A 67 3.00 -3.42 13.24
N ALA A 68 1.94 -2.61 13.29
CA ALA A 68 1.34 -2.03 12.09
C ALA A 68 2.30 -1.05 11.39
N GLU A 69 3.03 -0.22 12.14
CA GLU A 69 4.01 0.70 11.58
C GLU A 69 5.17 -0.05 10.92
N ILE A 70 5.67 -1.12 11.55
CA ILE A 70 6.71 -1.98 10.98
C ILE A 70 6.21 -2.63 9.69
N ALA A 71 5.00 -3.20 9.70
CA ALA A 71 4.42 -3.82 8.51
C ALA A 71 4.22 -2.81 7.36
N GLU A 72 3.81 -1.57 7.67
CA GLU A 72 3.68 -0.51 6.67
C GLU A 72 5.03 -0.14 6.06
N ARG A 73 6.07 -0.03 6.90
CA ARG A 73 7.44 0.26 6.46
C ARG A 73 7.98 -0.84 5.55
N GLU A 74 7.83 -2.09 5.96
CA GLU A 74 8.26 -3.25 5.16
C GLU A 74 7.51 -3.35 3.83
N ALA A 75 6.20 -3.06 3.82
CA ALA A 75 5.41 -3.04 2.60
C ALA A 75 5.88 -1.94 1.63
N LYS A 76 6.21 -0.75 2.14
CA LYS A 76 6.76 0.36 1.34
C LYS A 76 8.12 -0.01 0.76
N GLU A 77 9.02 -0.55 1.58
CA GLU A 77 10.33 -0.99 1.12
C GLU A 77 10.23 -2.11 0.08
N ALA A 78 9.33 -3.08 0.27
CA ALA A 78 9.10 -4.15 -0.68
C ALA A 78 8.56 -3.62 -2.02
N ALA A 79 7.66 -2.63 -1.99
CA ALA A 79 7.15 -1.97 -3.19
C ALA A 79 8.25 -1.18 -3.92
N GLU A 80 9.11 -0.49 -3.18
CA GLU A 80 10.25 0.24 -3.75
C GLU A 80 11.28 -0.71 -4.37
N ARG A 81 11.62 -1.80 -3.69
CA ARG A 81 12.49 -2.85 -4.24
C ARG A 81 11.94 -3.42 -5.55
N LYS A 82 10.63 -3.70 -5.61
CA LYS A 82 9.97 -4.15 -6.85
C LYS A 82 10.06 -3.10 -7.96
N ARG A 83 9.87 -1.81 -7.64
CA ARG A 83 9.99 -0.71 -8.61
C ARG A 83 11.41 -0.61 -9.16
N ILE A 84 12.43 -0.67 -8.31
CA ILE A 84 13.84 -0.62 -8.74
C ILE A 84 14.19 -1.83 -9.61
N ALA A 85 13.73 -3.03 -9.23
CA ALA A 85 13.94 -4.23 -10.03
C ALA A 85 13.34 -4.09 -11.44
N LEU A 86 12.11 -3.57 -11.56
CA LEU A 86 11.48 -3.30 -12.85
C LEU A 86 12.24 -2.26 -13.68
N LEU A 87 12.77 -1.21 -13.04
CA LEU A 87 13.57 -0.21 -13.75
C LEU A 87 14.94 -0.74 -14.20
N ARG A 88 15.51 -1.73 -13.51
CA ARG A 88 16.77 -2.35 -13.88
C ARG A 88 16.62 -3.48 -14.91
N ASP A 89 15.41 -3.94 -15.17
CA ASP A 89 15.13 -4.98 -16.16
C ASP A 89 15.38 -4.47 -17.60
N PRO A 90 16.37 -5.05 -18.33
CA PRO A 90 16.70 -4.64 -19.69
C PRO A 90 15.54 -4.82 -20.68
N GLU A 91 14.71 -5.86 -20.51
CA GLU A 91 13.57 -6.11 -21.40
C GLU A 91 12.49 -5.05 -21.23
N HIS A 92 12.21 -4.70 -19.97
CA HIS A 92 11.28 -3.62 -19.64
C HIS A 92 11.74 -2.28 -20.22
N GLN A 93 13.04 -1.96 -20.09
CA GLN A 93 13.63 -0.75 -20.66
C GLN A 93 13.57 -0.74 -22.20
N ALA A 94 13.86 -1.87 -22.85
CA ALA A 94 13.76 -2.00 -24.30
C ALA A 94 12.32 -1.79 -24.80
N LYS A 95 11.33 -2.36 -24.11
CA LYS A 95 9.90 -2.16 -24.42
C LYS A 95 9.48 -0.70 -24.26
N LEU A 96 9.87 -0.05 -23.16
CA LEU A 96 9.62 1.38 -22.92
C LEU A 96 10.24 2.26 -24.00
N LYS A 97 11.48 1.98 -24.42
CA LYS A 97 12.15 2.70 -25.51
C LYS A 97 11.35 2.61 -26.81
N ARG A 98 10.93 1.40 -27.21
CA ARG A 98 10.10 1.19 -28.41
C ARG A 98 8.78 1.96 -28.34
N GLN A 99 8.13 1.98 -27.18
CA GLN A 99 6.88 2.73 -26.99
C GLN A 99 7.08 4.25 -27.10
N ARG A 100 8.16 4.79 -26.52
CA ARG A 100 8.51 6.21 -26.63
C ARG A 100 8.81 6.62 -28.07
N GLU A 101 9.56 5.80 -28.80
CA GLU A 101 9.86 6.03 -30.21
C GLU A 101 8.58 6.01 -31.07
N ALA A 102 7.70 5.03 -30.86
CA ALA A 102 6.41 4.95 -31.56
C ALA A 102 5.51 6.15 -31.26
N PHE A 103 5.46 6.60 -30.00
CA PHE A 103 4.69 7.79 -29.62
C PHE A 103 5.28 9.07 -30.23
N ALA A 104 6.60 9.23 -30.20
CA ALA A 104 7.28 10.36 -30.81
C ALA A 104 7.05 10.41 -32.34
N ALA A 105 7.08 9.25 -33.01
CA ALA A 105 6.77 9.15 -34.43
C ALA A 105 5.32 9.58 -34.73
N LYS A 106 4.34 9.12 -33.95
CA LYS A 106 2.94 9.55 -34.06
C LYS A 106 2.78 11.05 -33.82
N SER A 107 3.43 11.59 -32.80
CA SER A 107 3.39 13.02 -32.48
C SER A 107 3.99 13.89 -33.61
N ARG A 108 5.13 13.48 -34.18
CA ARG A 108 5.73 14.15 -35.35
C ARG A 108 4.83 14.09 -36.58
N ALA A 109 4.21 12.95 -36.85
CA ALA A 109 3.26 12.80 -37.96
C ALA A 109 2.04 13.72 -37.79
N HIS A 110 1.49 13.79 -36.57
CA HIS A 110 0.39 14.69 -36.24
C HIS A 110 0.79 16.17 -36.39
N ALA A 111 1.96 16.56 -35.89
CA ALA A 111 2.48 17.92 -36.06
C ALA A 111 2.75 18.28 -37.53
N ALA A 112 3.22 17.33 -38.35
CA ALA A 112 3.40 17.52 -39.78
C ALA A 112 2.06 17.72 -40.50
N ALA A 113 1.03 16.92 -40.15
CA ALA A 113 -0.31 17.06 -40.71
C ALA A 113 -0.96 18.42 -40.39
N LEU A 114 -0.73 18.95 -39.18
CA LEU A 114 -1.18 20.30 -38.82
C LEU A 114 -0.45 21.40 -39.60
N LYS A 115 0.83 21.20 -39.95
CA LYS A 115 1.60 22.16 -40.77
C LYS A 115 1.20 22.14 -42.23
N SER A 116 0.86 20.99 -42.81
CA SER A 116 0.44 20.89 -44.22
C SER A 116 -0.91 21.56 -44.51
N GLY A 117 -1.74 21.78 -43.50
CA GLY A 117 -2.99 22.53 -43.61
C GLY A 117 -2.85 24.04 -43.36
N ARG A 118 -1.65 24.53 -43.03
CA ARG A 118 -1.43 25.96 -42.75
C ARG A 118 -1.09 26.67 -44.07
N PRO A 119 -1.82 27.72 -44.47
CA PRO A 119 -1.48 28.46 -45.68
C PRO A 119 -0.05 28.99 -45.54
N VAL A 120 0.81 28.62 -46.49
CA VAL A 120 2.15 29.16 -46.59
C VAL A 120 2.00 30.58 -47.12
N TYR A 121 2.18 31.58 -46.26
CA TYR A 121 2.36 32.96 -46.72
C TYR A 121 3.74 33.04 -47.38
N THR A 122 3.77 32.92 -48.69
CA THR A 122 4.91 33.33 -49.50
C THR A 122 4.70 34.81 -49.79
N ASN A 123 5.68 35.69 -49.61
CA ASN A 123 5.58 37.10 -50.01
C ASN A 123 5.49 37.23 -51.55
N SER A 124 4.42 36.71 -52.14
CA SER A 124 4.11 36.72 -53.56
C SER A 124 3.12 37.86 -53.81
N PRO A 125 3.34 38.70 -54.83
CA PRO A 125 2.52 39.89 -55.09
C PRO A 125 1.03 39.61 -55.39
N HIS A 126 0.63 38.35 -55.51
CA HIS A 126 -0.73 37.92 -55.85
C HIS A 126 -1.43 37.12 -54.74
N GLN A 127 -0.93 37.15 -53.50
CA GLN A 127 -1.57 36.44 -52.40
C GLN A 127 -2.75 37.25 -51.84
N ASP A 128 -3.92 36.63 -51.74
CA ASP A 128 -5.14 37.25 -51.20
C ASP A 128 -4.88 37.86 -49.80
N PRO A 129 -5.41 39.06 -49.51
CA PRO A 129 -5.20 39.72 -48.23
C PRO A 129 -5.84 38.92 -47.09
N ILE A 130 -5.17 38.91 -45.92
CA ILE A 130 -5.71 38.34 -44.68
C ILE A 130 -7.06 39.03 -44.41
N PRO A 131 -8.18 38.28 -44.24
CA PRO A 131 -9.46 38.89 -43.94
C PRO A 131 -9.34 39.70 -42.65
N SER A 132 -9.62 41.01 -42.74
CA SER A 132 -9.51 41.91 -41.59
C SER A 132 -10.52 41.51 -40.52
N ILE A 133 -10.01 41.25 -39.31
CA ILE A 133 -10.85 41.03 -38.14
C ILE A 133 -11.51 42.38 -37.83
N LYS A 134 -12.82 42.49 -38.07
CA LYS A 134 -13.61 43.61 -37.59
C LYS A 134 -13.79 43.46 -36.08
N TRP A 135 -13.38 44.49 -35.34
CA TRP A 135 -13.64 44.64 -33.91
C TRP A 135 -15.10 44.98 -33.65
#